data_AF-K1R9U7-F1
#
_entry.id   AF-K1R9U7-F1
#
_cell.length_a   1.000
_cell.length_b   1.000
_cell.length_c   1.000
_cell.angle_alpha   90.00
_cell.angle_beta   90.00
_cell.angle_gamma   90.00
#
_symmetry.space_group_name_H-M   'P 1'
#
loop_
_entity.id
_entity.type
_entity.pdbx_description
1 polymer ?
#
loop_
_entity_poly.entity_id
_entity_poly.type
_entity_poly.pdbx_seq_one_letter_code
_entity_poly.pdbx_strand_id
1 'polypeptide(L)'
;METASYNGVLMWKIRDYSRRKQDAKSGRTISLYSQPFYTGRFGYKMCARVYLNGDGVGKGTHLSLFFVVQRGEYDALLPWPFKQKVSLMLLDQDNGTRHLVDSFRPDITSSSFKRPTSEMNVASGCPLFVSHSVLETPTFLQEDTIYIKVVVDIEGLRQH
;
A
#
# COMPACT_ATOMS: atom_id res chain seq x y z
N MET A 1 -5.59 10.85 15.11
CA MET A 1 -4.31 10.32 15.64
C MET A 1 -4.37 8.82 15.95
N GLU A 2 -5.53 8.14 15.81
CA GLU A 2 -5.77 6.79 16.36
C GLU A 2 -5.37 5.60 15.46
N THR A 3 -4.84 5.82 14.25
CA THR A 3 -4.52 4.73 13.30
C THR A 3 -3.07 4.71 12.82
N ALA A 4 -2.22 5.59 13.36
CA ALA A 4 -0.81 5.65 12.98
C ALA A 4 -0.04 4.47 13.58
N SER A 5 0.62 3.70 12.73
CA SER A 5 1.45 2.55 13.10
C SER A 5 2.94 2.89 12.98
N TYR A 6 3.77 2.42 13.90
CA TYR A 6 5.19 2.76 14.01
C TYR A 6 6.12 1.54 14.01
N ASN A 7 5.66 0.42 13.45
CA ASN A 7 6.42 -0.84 13.41
C ASN A 7 6.60 -1.39 11.99
N GLY A 8 6.44 -0.53 10.98
CA GLY A 8 6.51 -0.93 9.57
C GLY A 8 5.27 -1.67 9.06
N VAL A 9 4.20 -1.78 9.84
CA VAL A 9 2.98 -2.49 9.43
C VAL A 9 1.81 -1.52 9.25
N LEU A 10 1.19 -1.54 8.08
CA LEU A 10 -0.10 -0.91 7.81
C LEU A 10 -1.20 -1.97 7.80
N MET A 11 -2.29 -1.70 8.52
CA MET A 11 -3.57 -2.39 8.34
C MET A 11 -4.58 -1.39 7.79
N TRP A 12 -5.10 -1.65 6.59
CA TRP A 12 -5.99 -0.74 5.89
C TRP A 12 -7.32 -1.41 5.58
N LYS A 13 -8.37 -0.95 6.28
CA LYS A 13 -9.75 -1.36 6.07
C LYS A 13 -10.42 -0.45 5.04
N ILE A 14 -10.84 -0.99 3.92
CA ILE A 14 -11.58 -0.27 2.87
C ILE A 14 -13.03 -0.74 2.89
N ARG A 15 -13.91 0.10 3.42
CA ARG A 15 -15.37 -0.11 3.44
C ARG A 15 -16.03 0.49 2.19
N ASP A 16 -17.29 0.15 1.95
CA ASP A 16 -18.09 0.61 0.80
C ASP A 16 -17.43 0.26 -0.55
N TYR A 17 -16.83 -0.93 -0.65
CA TYR A 17 -16.04 -1.34 -1.81
C TYR A 17 -16.82 -1.16 -3.13
N SER A 18 -18.07 -1.58 -3.16
CA SER A 18 -18.94 -1.49 -4.35
C SER A 18 -19.11 -0.05 -4.83
N ARG A 19 -19.43 0.87 -3.91
CA ARG A 19 -19.56 2.30 -4.22
C ARG A 19 -18.24 2.90 -4.67
N ARG A 20 -17.15 2.62 -3.94
CA ARG A 20 -15.82 3.18 -4.24
C ARG A 20 -15.28 2.67 -5.57
N LYS A 21 -15.54 1.41 -5.93
CA LYS A 21 -15.20 0.86 -7.25
C LYS A 21 -16.01 1.54 -8.35
N GLN A 22 -17.29 1.84 -8.12
CA GLN A 22 -18.12 2.58 -9.07
C GLN A 22 -17.65 4.03 -9.25
N ASP A 23 -17.26 4.70 -8.16
CA ASP A 23 -16.64 6.03 -8.22
C ASP A 23 -15.30 5.99 -8.99
N ALA A 24 -14.52 4.91 -8.88
CA ALA A 24 -13.30 4.72 -9.67
C ALA A 24 -13.58 4.45 -11.15
N LYS A 25 -14.62 3.69 -11.48
CA LYS A 25 -15.07 3.43 -12.87
C LYS A 25 -15.55 4.70 -13.56
N SER A 26 -16.31 5.53 -12.84
CA SER A 26 -16.83 6.80 -13.36
C SER A 26 -15.79 7.93 -13.39
N GLY A 27 -14.60 7.71 -12.83
CA GLY A 27 -13.54 8.72 -12.75
C GLY A 27 -13.73 9.76 -11.65
N ARG A 28 -14.79 9.67 -10.83
CA ARG A 28 -15.02 10.58 -9.70
C ARG A 28 -13.90 10.48 -8.66
N THR A 29 -13.51 9.26 -8.32
CA THR A 29 -12.41 8.99 -7.38
C THR A 29 -11.56 7.84 -7.91
N ILE A 30 -10.51 8.17 -8.66
CA ILE A 30 -9.70 7.18 -9.40
C ILE A 30 -8.91 6.25 -8.46
N SER A 31 -8.36 6.79 -7.38
CA SER A 31 -7.52 6.05 -6.42
C SER A 31 -7.76 6.51 -4.99
N LEU A 32 -7.43 5.65 -4.03
CA LEU A 32 -7.47 5.97 -2.60
C LEU A 32 -6.06 5.89 -2.02
N TYR A 33 -5.81 6.68 -0.98
CA TYR A 33 -4.61 6.60 -0.15
C TYR A 33 -4.98 6.08 1.24
N SER A 34 -4.11 5.26 1.83
CA SER A 34 -4.24 4.85 3.22
C SER A 34 -3.87 5.98 4.17
N GLN A 35 -4.10 5.77 5.47
CA GLN A 35 -3.42 6.54 6.50
C GLN A 35 -1.89 6.33 6.40
N PRO A 36 -1.08 7.31 6.83
CA PRO A 36 0.35 7.12 6.97
C PRO A 36 0.69 6.04 8.01
N PHE A 37 1.78 5.32 7.76
CA PHE A 37 2.42 4.41 8.70
C PHE A 37 3.94 4.59 8.62
N TYR A 38 4.64 4.13 9.66
CA TYR A 38 6.04 4.43 9.87
C TYR A 38 6.85 3.18 10.20
N THR A 39 8.12 3.17 9.83
CA THR A 39 9.06 2.10 10.26
C THR A 39 9.45 2.19 11.73
N GLY A 40 9.18 3.34 12.38
CA GLY A 40 9.55 3.67 13.76
C GLY A 40 8.97 5.04 14.13
N ARG A 41 9.02 5.43 15.41
CA ARG A 41 8.57 6.77 15.87
C ARG A 41 9.28 7.91 15.15
N PHE A 42 10.56 7.72 14.84
CA PHE A 42 11.42 8.66 14.12
C PHE A 42 11.87 8.10 12.76
N GLY A 43 11.08 7.17 12.20
CA GLY A 43 11.39 6.42 10.98
C GLY A 43 10.83 7.02 9.70
N TYR A 44 10.87 6.25 8.61
CA TYR A 44 10.29 6.66 7.33
C TYR A 44 8.78 6.81 7.43
N LYS A 45 8.23 7.85 6.81
CA LYS A 45 6.79 8.01 6.63
C LYS A 45 6.35 7.41 5.29
N MET A 46 5.32 6.59 5.30
CA MET A 46 4.89 5.82 4.14
C MET A 46 3.37 5.72 4.10
N CYS A 47 2.81 5.42 2.94
CA CYS A 47 1.41 5.03 2.81
C CYS A 47 1.22 4.03 1.66
N ALA A 48 0.03 3.47 1.54
CA ALA A 48 -0.39 2.70 0.40
C ALA A 48 -1.32 3.52 -0.50
N ARG A 49 -1.29 3.24 -1.81
CA ARG A 49 -2.22 3.78 -2.79
C ARG A 49 -2.87 2.62 -3.54
N VAL A 50 -4.19 2.65 -3.67
CA VAL A 50 -4.95 1.60 -4.36
C VAL A 50 -5.82 2.19 -5.47
N TYR A 51 -5.92 1.46 -6.58
CA TYR A 51 -6.86 1.73 -7.66
C TYR A 51 -7.83 0.55 -7.73
N LEU A 52 -9.03 0.75 -7.20
CA LEU A 52 -10.04 -0.33 -7.13
C LEU A 52 -10.50 -0.77 -8.52
N ASN A 53 -10.48 0.12 -9.50
CA ASN A 53 -10.75 -0.19 -10.90
C ASN A 53 -9.46 -0.36 -11.74
N GLY A 54 -8.32 -0.57 -11.09
CA GLY A 54 -7.04 -0.80 -11.75
C GLY A 54 -6.39 0.43 -12.36
N ASP A 55 -5.09 0.31 -12.61
CA ASP A 55 -4.24 1.32 -13.24
C ASP A 55 -3.33 0.68 -14.30
N GLY A 56 -2.93 1.47 -15.30
CA GLY A 56 -2.10 1.00 -16.41
C GLY A 56 -2.67 -0.25 -17.10
N VAL A 57 -1.85 -1.29 -17.22
CA VAL A 57 -2.21 -2.58 -17.83
C VAL A 57 -3.29 -3.36 -17.08
N GLY A 58 -3.54 -3.04 -15.80
CA GLY A 58 -4.57 -3.66 -14.97
C GLY A 58 -5.91 -2.93 -14.96
N LYS A 59 -6.00 -1.78 -15.66
CA LYS A 59 -7.20 -0.95 -15.67
C LYS A 59 -8.42 -1.74 -16.14
N GLY A 60 -9.50 -1.66 -15.36
CA GLY A 60 -10.79 -2.31 -15.62
C GLY A 60 -10.85 -3.80 -15.30
N THR A 61 -9.73 -4.46 -15.00
CA THR A 61 -9.66 -5.93 -14.82
C THR A 61 -9.07 -6.36 -13.48
N HIS A 62 -8.20 -5.54 -12.90
CA HIS A 62 -7.49 -5.83 -11.65
C HIS A 62 -7.68 -4.70 -10.65
N LEU A 63 -7.48 -5.01 -9.37
CA LEU A 63 -7.14 -4.01 -8.37
C LEU A 63 -5.62 -3.81 -8.43
N SER A 64 -5.18 -2.56 -8.53
CA SER A 64 -3.76 -2.21 -8.52
C SER A 64 -3.37 -1.66 -7.16
N LEU A 65 -2.26 -2.12 -6.59
CA LEU A 65 -1.82 -1.77 -5.24
C LEU A 65 -0.38 -1.30 -5.26
N PHE A 66 -0.13 -0.13 -4.65
CA PHE A 66 1.16 0.52 -4.67
C PHE A 66 1.58 0.98 -3.27
N PHE A 67 2.88 0.98 -3.05
CA PHE A 67 3.56 1.56 -1.90
C PHE A 67 4.07 2.96 -2.26
N VAL A 68 4.04 3.86 -1.27
CA VAL A 68 4.44 5.26 -1.43
C VAL A 68 5.33 5.66 -0.27
N VAL A 69 6.52 6.17 -0.57
CA VAL A 69 7.35 6.91 0.39
C VAL A 69 6.86 8.35 0.44
N GLN A 70 6.61 8.85 1.64
CA GLN A 70 6.19 10.23 1.88
C GLN A 70 7.32 11.00 2.56
N ARG A 71 7.29 12.33 2.43
CA ARG A 71 8.21 13.21 3.17
C ARG A 71 7.98 13.06 4.67
N GLY A 72 9.00 12.60 5.39
CA GLY A 72 9.02 12.46 6.84
C GLY A 72 9.74 13.63 7.51
N GLU A 73 9.41 13.86 8.78
CA GLU A 73 10.07 14.89 9.60
C GLU A 73 11.55 14.59 9.84
N TYR A 74 11.91 13.29 9.90
CA TYR A 74 13.25 12.80 10.22
C TYR A 74 14.05 12.37 9.00
N ASP A 75 13.60 12.68 7.78
CA ASP A 75 14.24 12.23 6.52
C ASP A 75 15.73 12.60 6.42
N ALA A 76 16.18 13.65 7.11
CA ALA A 76 17.58 14.06 7.16
C ALA A 76 18.49 13.08 7.94
N LEU A 77 17.92 12.28 8.84
CA LEU A 77 18.63 11.33 9.70
C LEU A 77 18.56 9.89 9.17
N LEU A 78 17.68 9.63 8.20
CA LEU A 78 17.43 8.30 7.67
C LEU A 78 18.35 7.99 6.47
N PRO A 79 18.75 6.72 6.28
CA PRO A 79 19.52 6.35 5.10
C PRO A 79 18.71 6.48 3.82
N TRP A 80 19.34 6.84 2.71
CA TRP A 80 18.70 6.91 1.39
C TRP A 80 19.60 6.29 0.32
N PRO A 81 19.04 5.69 -0.74
CA PRO A 81 17.60 5.49 -0.99
C PRO A 81 16.96 4.46 -0.04
N PHE A 82 15.63 4.50 0.07
CA PHE A 82 14.84 3.50 0.81
C PHE A 82 15.05 2.12 0.17
N LYS A 83 15.42 1.13 0.98
CA LYS A 83 15.87 -0.20 0.51
C LYS A 83 15.24 -1.38 1.23
N GLN A 84 14.25 -1.12 2.08
CA GLN A 84 13.62 -2.16 2.89
C GLN A 84 12.67 -3.00 2.04
N LYS A 85 12.66 -4.32 2.27
CA LYS A 85 11.71 -5.21 1.60
C LYS A 85 10.29 -4.79 1.95
N VAL A 86 9.42 -4.71 0.95
CA VAL A 86 8.00 -4.37 1.11
C VAL A 86 7.16 -5.56 0.68
N SER A 87 6.20 -5.95 1.50
CA SER A 87 5.16 -6.93 1.20
C SER A 87 3.80 -6.26 1.16
N LEU A 88 3.12 -6.37 0.02
CA LEU A 88 1.75 -5.92 -0.22
C LEU A 88 0.82 -7.14 -0.11
N MET A 89 -0.27 -7.00 0.63
CA MET A 89 -1.16 -8.13 0.91
C MET A 89 -2.63 -7.75 0.79
N LEU A 90 -3.43 -8.66 0.22
CA LEU A 90 -4.88 -8.71 0.37
C LEU A 90 -5.21 -9.84 1.34
N LEU A 91 -5.94 -9.52 2.41
CA LEU A 91 -6.21 -10.49 3.46
C LEU A 91 -7.45 -11.33 3.14
N ASP A 92 -7.26 -12.64 3.16
CA ASP A 92 -8.31 -13.65 3.32
C ASP A 92 -9.09 -13.39 4.62
N GLN A 93 -10.40 -13.22 4.50
CA GLN A 93 -11.36 -12.96 5.57
C GLN A 93 -12.16 -14.21 5.97
N ASP A 94 -11.98 -15.35 5.30
CA ASP A 94 -12.69 -16.60 5.59
C ASP A 94 -12.03 -17.34 6.75
N ASN A 95 -10.82 -17.87 6.53
CA ASN A 95 -10.05 -18.57 7.58
C ASN A 95 -8.65 -17.98 7.82
N GLY A 96 -8.31 -16.90 7.10
CA GLY A 96 -7.04 -16.19 7.26
C GLY A 96 -5.80 -16.90 6.72
N THR A 97 -5.95 -17.97 5.94
CA THR A 97 -4.80 -18.77 5.46
C THR A 97 -4.39 -18.47 4.02
N ARG A 98 -5.29 -17.91 3.20
CA ARG A 98 -5.06 -17.68 1.76
C ARG A 98 -4.83 -16.22 1.40
N HIS A 99 -4.10 -15.49 2.24
CA HIS A 99 -3.73 -14.11 1.92
C HIS A 99 -2.97 -14.07 0.58
N LEU A 100 -3.35 -13.14 -0.30
CA LEU A 100 -2.55 -12.87 -1.50
C LEU A 100 -1.42 -11.94 -1.11
N VAL A 101 -0.19 -12.29 -1.49
CA VAL A 101 1.02 -11.56 -1.10
C VAL A 101 1.89 -11.35 -2.33
N ASP A 102 2.31 -10.10 -2.54
CA ASP A 102 3.40 -9.79 -3.45
C ASP A 102 4.46 -9.00 -2.69
N SER A 103 5.74 -9.33 -2.91
CA SER A 103 6.85 -8.73 -2.18
C SER A 103 7.96 -8.31 -3.12
N PHE A 104 8.47 -7.11 -2.92
CA PHE A 104 9.57 -6.57 -3.70
C PHE A 104 10.65 -5.95 -2.80
N ARG A 105 11.87 -5.92 -3.32
CA ARG A 105 12.94 -5.07 -2.79
C ARG A 105 13.00 -3.80 -3.65
N PRO A 106 12.99 -2.60 -3.04
CA PRO A 106 13.10 -1.34 -3.77
C PRO A 106 14.29 -1.31 -4.72
N ASP A 107 14.06 -0.87 -5.96
CA ASP A 107 15.13 -0.52 -6.89
C ASP A 107 15.75 0.82 -6.49
N ILE A 108 17.00 0.79 -6.04
CA ILE A 108 17.74 1.97 -5.56
C ILE A 108 17.94 3.05 -6.63
N THR A 109 17.81 2.70 -7.91
CA THR A 109 17.92 3.65 -9.02
C THR A 109 16.62 4.42 -9.27
N SER A 110 15.48 3.83 -8.86
CA SER A 110 14.15 4.41 -9.05
C SER A 110 13.94 5.67 -8.22
N SER A 111 13.30 6.67 -8.83
CA SER A 111 12.93 7.92 -8.15
C SER A 111 11.92 7.70 -7.02
N SER A 112 11.13 6.62 -7.06
CA SER A 112 10.15 6.25 -6.03
C SER A 112 10.75 6.09 -4.63
N PHE A 113 12.03 5.73 -4.55
CA PHE A 113 12.70 5.38 -3.29
C PHE A 113 13.82 6.33 -2.91
N LYS A 114 14.06 7.40 -3.68
CA LYS A 114 14.98 8.47 -3.29
C LYS A 114 14.41 9.29 -2.15
N ARG A 115 15.24 10.08 -1.50
CA ARG A 115 14.80 11.02 -0.46
C ARG A 115 13.72 11.95 -1.05
N PRO A 116 12.53 12.07 -0.43
CA PRO A 116 11.46 12.91 -0.93
C PRO A 116 11.88 14.38 -1.07
N THR A 117 11.57 14.97 -2.22
CA THR A 117 11.69 16.41 -2.49
C THR A 117 10.34 17.11 -2.52
N SER A 118 9.26 16.34 -2.54
CA SER A 118 7.85 16.75 -2.47
C SER A 118 7.14 15.94 -1.38
N GLU A 119 5.85 16.17 -1.14
CA GLU A 119 5.09 15.46 -0.09
C GLU A 119 5.08 13.94 -0.26
N MET A 120 5.08 13.46 -1.51
CA MET A 120 5.06 12.03 -1.83
C MET A 120 5.89 11.75 -3.08
N ASN A 121 6.66 10.67 -3.04
CA ASN A 121 7.32 10.14 -4.22
C ASN A 121 6.31 9.47 -5.18
N VAL A 122 6.78 9.14 -6.39
CA VAL A 122 6.04 8.32 -7.34
C VAL A 122 5.77 6.95 -6.72
N ALA A 123 4.51 6.52 -6.74
CA ALA A 123 4.09 5.23 -6.20
C ALA A 123 4.75 4.06 -6.95
N SER A 124 5.11 2.99 -6.24
CA SER A 124 5.71 1.78 -6.82
C SER A 124 5.02 0.53 -6.27
N GLY A 125 4.75 -0.45 -7.12
CA GLY A 125 3.97 -1.64 -6.74
C GLY A 125 3.42 -2.35 -7.97
N CYS A 126 2.23 -2.93 -7.83
CA CYS A 126 1.76 -3.99 -8.72
C CYS A 126 0.47 -3.57 -9.44
N PRO A 127 0.54 -3.20 -10.74
CA PRO A 127 -0.65 -2.88 -11.53
C PRO A 127 -1.64 -4.06 -11.64
N LEU A 128 -1.14 -5.29 -11.64
CA LEU A 128 -1.91 -6.53 -11.75
C LEU A 128 -1.96 -7.30 -10.42
N PHE A 129 -2.10 -6.61 -9.28
CA PHE A 129 -1.99 -7.23 -7.97
C PHE A 129 -3.00 -8.37 -7.73
N VAL A 130 -4.28 -8.15 -8.07
CA VAL A 130 -5.32 -9.19 -7.99
C VAL A 130 -6.40 -8.91 -9.03
N SER A 131 -6.86 -9.95 -9.74
CA SER A 131 -7.98 -9.80 -10.67
C SER A 131 -9.28 -9.50 -9.91
N HIS A 132 -10.20 -8.75 -10.53
CA HIS A 132 -11.50 -8.51 -9.92
C HIS A 132 -12.27 -9.81 -9.67
N SER A 133 -12.15 -10.79 -10.57
CA SER A 133 -12.81 -12.09 -10.42
C SER A 133 -12.36 -12.87 -9.18
N VAL A 134 -11.10 -12.74 -8.76
CA VAL A 134 -10.58 -13.38 -7.55
C VAL A 134 -10.94 -12.55 -6.31
N LEU A 135 -10.75 -11.23 -6.39
CA LEU A 135 -11.03 -10.29 -5.30
C LEU A 135 -12.50 -10.29 -4.87
N GLU A 136 -13.43 -10.37 -5.83
CA GLU A 136 -14.89 -10.22 -5.60
C GLU A 136 -15.54 -11.56 -5.23
N THR A 137 -14.82 -12.34 -4.44
CA THR A 137 -15.29 -13.59 -3.83
C THR A 137 -15.46 -13.40 -2.32
N PRO A 138 -16.31 -14.21 -1.65
CA PRO A 138 -16.47 -14.14 -0.19
C PRO A 138 -15.17 -14.36 0.61
N THR A 139 -14.14 -14.93 0.00
CA THR A 139 -12.81 -15.07 0.62
C THR A 139 -12.16 -13.72 0.91
N PHE A 140 -12.29 -12.73 0.01
CA PHE A 140 -11.60 -11.45 0.15
C PHE A 140 -12.51 -10.24 0.30
N LEU A 141 -13.78 -10.34 -0.11
CA LEU A 141 -14.78 -9.30 0.01
C LEU A 141 -15.95 -9.80 0.87
N GLN A 142 -16.05 -9.28 2.08
CA GLN A 142 -17.13 -9.57 3.02
C GLN A 142 -17.71 -8.25 3.54
N GLU A 143 -19.03 -8.17 3.72
CA GLU A 143 -19.71 -6.96 4.22
C GLU A 143 -19.28 -5.68 3.47
N ASP A 144 -19.20 -5.78 2.14
CA ASP A 144 -18.72 -4.71 1.25
C ASP A 144 -17.37 -4.09 1.66
N THR A 145 -16.50 -4.90 2.26
CA THR A 145 -15.23 -4.48 2.85
C THR A 145 -14.09 -5.40 2.44
N ILE A 146 -12.93 -4.80 2.13
CA ILE A 146 -11.65 -5.51 1.95
C ILE A 146 -10.61 -5.01 2.95
N TYR A 147 -9.63 -5.85 3.25
CA TYR A 147 -8.49 -5.50 4.11
C TYR A 147 -7.18 -5.67 3.37
N ILE A 148 -6.40 -4.59 3.34
CA ILE A 148 -5.06 -4.56 2.77
C ILE A 148 -4.07 -4.46 3.92
N LYS A 149 -2.99 -5.25 3.85
CA LYS A 149 -1.86 -5.14 4.76
C LYS A 149 -0.61 -4.79 3.98
N VAL A 150 0.18 -3.87 4.49
CA VAL A 150 1.52 -3.60 3.98
C VAL A 150 2.51 -3.84 5.11
N VAL A 151 3.56 -4.59 4.83
CA VAL A 151 4.65 -4.86 5.77
C VAL A 151 5.94 -4.37 5.16
N VAL A 152 6.63 -3.50 5.89
CA VAL A 152 7.99 -3.08 5.59
C VAL A 152 8.90 -3.79 6.56
N ASP A 153 9.88 -4.50 6.02
CA ASP A 153 10.93 -5.13 6.82
C ASP A 153 11.74 -4.04 7.53
N ILE A 154 11.76 -4.09 8.86
CA ILE A 154 12.47 -3.12 9.68
C ILE A 154 13.82 -3.64 10.17
N GLU A 155 14.19 -4.87 9.80
CA GLU A 155 15.47 -5.45 10.21
C GLU A 155 16.64 -4.60 9.68
N GLY A 156 17.61 -4.32 10.55
CA GLY A 156 18.78 -3.50 10.20
C GLY A 156 18.51 -1.99 10.08
N LEU A 157 17.28 -1.50 10.30
CA LEU A 157 17.04 -0.08 10.53
C LEU A 157 17.49 0.28 11.95
N ARG A 158 18.50 1.16 12.06
CA ARG A 158 18.90 1.71 13.36
C ARG A 158 17.76 2.54 13.91
N GLN A 159 17.20 2.13 15.05
CA GLN A 159 16.32 2.97 15.83
C GLN A 159 17.21 3.92 16.64
N HIS A 160 17.06 5.22 16.42
CA HIS A 160 17.70 6.26 17.23
C HIS A 160 16.94 6.43 18.55
#